data_AF-A0A5P0ZLG1-F1
#
_entry.id   AF-A0A5P0ZLG1-F1
#
_cell.length_a   1.000
_cell.length_b   1.000
_cell.length_c   1.000
_cell.angle_alpha   90.00
_cell.angle_beta   90.00
_cell.angle_gamma   90.00
#
_symmetry.space_group_name_H-M   'P 1'
#
loop_
_entity.id
_entity.type
_entity.pdbx_description
1 polymer ?
#
loop_
_entity_poly.entity_id
_entity_poly.type
_entity_poly.pdbx_seq_one_letter_code
_entity_poly.pdbx_strand_id
1 'polypeptide(L)' 'MTDLPRYMKLGQALKYLNIGSYNTLYKYIDQGLKVSIVGGVKRIDQVDCDKFLESKKI' A
#
# COMPACT_ATOMS: atom_id res chain seq x y z
N MET A 1 13.86 6.69 10.96
CA MET A 1 13.37 5.73 9.95
C MET A 1 12.03 5.23 10.43
N THR A 2 10.96 5.33 9.63
CA THR A 2 9.66 4.83 10.06
C THR A 2 9.67 3.31 9.96
N ASP A 3 9.86 2.62 11.08
CA ASP A 3 9.61 1.17 11.23
C ASP A 3 8.13 0.89 10.98
N LEU A 4 7.74 0.83 9.71
CA LEU A 4 6.39 0.45 9.32
C LEU A 4 6.28 -1.07 9.37
N PRO A 5 5.16 -1.62 9.87
CA PRO A 5 4.94 -3.06 9.87
C PRO A 5 4.78 -3.56 8.44
N ARG A 6 5.19 -4.81 8.17
CA ARG A 6 5.00 -5.45 6.86
C ARG A 6 3.57 -5.30 6.34
N TYR A 7 2.58 -5.56 7.21
CA TYR A 7 1.16 -5.36 6.91
C TYR A 7 0.68 -3.99 7.43
N MET A 8 0.65 -3.02 6.53
CA MET A 8 0.34 -1.63 6.83
C MET A 8 -1.16 -1.36 6.88
N LYS A 9 -1.58 -0.48 7.77
CA LYS A 9 -2.89 0.20 7.66
C LYS A 9 -2.87 1.13 6.44
N LEU A 10 -4.05 1.53 5.95
CA LEU A 10 -4.15 2.48 4.82
C LEU A 10 -3.31 3.75 5.04
N GLY A 11 -3.39 4.38 6.22
CA GLY A 11 -2.61 5.58 6.53
C GLY A 11 -1.09 5.35 6.63
N GLN A 12 -0.65 4.13 6.94
CA GLN A 12 0.77 3.77 6.91
C GLN A 12 1.23 3.53 5.47
N ALA A 13 0.40 2.90 4.64
CA ALA A 13 0.67 2.72 3.22
C ALA A 13 0.79 4.06 2.48
N LEU A 14 0.00 5.08 2.86
CA LEU A 14 0.16 6.45 2.35
C LEU A 14 1.57 6.99 2.58
N LYS A 15 2.09 6.81 3.81
CA LYS A 15 3.45 7.24 4.16
C LYS A 15 4.51 6.44 3.42
N TYR A 16 4.31 5.13 3.30
CA TYR A 16 5.23 4.23 2.59
C TYR A 16 5.34 4.57 1.10
N LEU A 17 4.19 4.78 0.44
CA LEU A 17 4.09 5.13 -0.97
C LEU A 17 4.35 6.62 -1.25
N ASN A 18 4.64 7.41 -0.20
CA ASN A 18 4.81 8.86 -0.26
C ASN A 18 3.65 9.60 -0.98
N ILE A 19 2.41 9.21 -0.68
CA ILE A 19 1.20 9.83 -1.25
C ILE A 19 0.37 10.54 -0.17
N GLY A 20 -0.14 11.72 -0.49
CA GLY A 20 -0.87 12.57 0.46
C GLY A 20 -2.39 12.32 0.55
N SER A 21 -2.95 11.43 -0.27
CA SER A 21 -4.41 11.26 -0.37
C SER A 21 -4.84 9.80 -0.40
N TYR A 22 -5.86 9.48 0.41
CA TYR A 22 -6.55 8.19 0.37
C TYR A 22 -7.20 7.91 -0.99
N ASN A 23 -7.64 8.94 -1.72
CA ASN A 23 -8.20 8.77 -3.05
C ASN A 23 -7.15 8.23 -4.03
N THR A 24 -5.90 8.68 -3.92
CA THR A 24 -4.80 8.13 -4.72
C THR A 24 -4.51 6.68 -4.35
N LEU A 25 -4.55 6.34 -3.05
CA LEU A 25 -4.39 4.96 -2.61
C LEU A 25 -5.48 4.04 -3.15
N TYR A 26 -6.74 4.48 -3.13
CA TYR A 26 -7.85 3.71 -3.71
C TYR A 26 -7.71 3.55 -5.23
N LYS A 27 -7.23 4.58 -5.94
CA LYS A 27 -6.88 4.44 -7.37
C LYS A 27 -5.78 3.41 -7.59
N TYR A 28 -4.76 3.34 -6.72
CA TYR A 28 -3.73 2.31 -6.84
C TYR A 28 -4.29 0.92 -6.60
N ILE A 29 -5.20 0.77 -5.64
CA ILE A 29 -5.90 -0.50 -5.38
C ILE A 29 -6.71 -0.92 -6.62
N ASP A 30 -7.45 0.01 -7.22
CA ASP A 30 -8.19 -0.21 -8.47
C ASP A 30 -7.26 -0.56 -9.64
N GLN A 31 -6.06 0.04 -9.68
CA GLN A 31 -5.02 -0.25 -10.67
C GLN A 31 -4.22 -1.53 -10.40
N GLY A 32 -4.54 -2.28 -9.34
CA GLY A 32 -3.96 -3.59 -9.05
C GLY A 32 -3.08 -3.69 -7.81
N LEU A 33 -3.00 -2.64 -6.97
CA LEU A 33 -2.37 -2.75 -5.65
C LEU A 33 -3.18 -3.69 -4.76
N LYS A 34 -2.58 -4.80 -4.33
CA LYS A 34 -3.25 -5.83 -3.55
C LYS A 34 -3.55 -5.36 -2.12
N VAL A 35 -4.71 -5.79 -1.63
CA VAL A 35 -5.14 -5.61 -0.24
C VAL A 35 -5.26 -6.99 0.41
N SER A 36 -4.49 -7.21 1.47
CA SER A 36 -4.52 -8.43 2.27
C SER A 36 -5.52 -8.29 3.42
N ILE A 37 -6.18 -9.36 3.82
CA ILE A 37 -7.01 -9.39 5.02
C ILE A 37 -6.23 -10.14 6.10
N VAL A 38 -5.84 -9.42 7.16
CA VAL A 38 -5.10 -9.98 8.31
C VAL A 38 -5.97 -9.82 9.55
N GLY A 39 -6.45 -10.93 10.11
CA GLY A 39 -7.32 -10.92 11.28
C GLY A 39 -8.65 -10.18 11.07
N GLY A 40 -9.23 -10.27 9.86
CA GLY A 40 -10.50 -9.61 9.51
C GLY A 40 -10.38 -8.12 9.14
N VAL A 41 -9.18 -7.55 9.17
CA VAL A 41 -8.94 -6.14 8.82
C VAL A 41 -8.14 -6.03 7.52
N LYS A 42 -8.54 -5.09 6.66
CA LYS A 42 -7.81 -4.76 5.42
C LYS A 42 -6.45 -4.14 5.73
N ARG A 43 -5.40 -4.70 5.14
CA ARG A 43 -4.01 -4.27 5.24
C ARG A 43 -3.35 -4.29 3.87
N ILE A 44 -2.27 -3.54 3.73
CA ILE A 44 -1.47 -3.50 2.50
C ILE A 44 -0.08 -4.04 2.86
N ASP A 45 0.38 -5.08 2.18
CA ASP A 45 1.74 -5.62 2.36
C ASP A 45 2.74 -4.66 1.69
N GLN A 46 3.82 -4.31 2.38
CA GLN A 46 4.93 -3.54 1.81
C GLN A 46 5.48 -4.21 0.55
N VAL A 47 5.57 -5.54 0.52
CA VAL A 47 6.06 -6.28 -0.64
C VAL A 47 5.15 -6.08 -1.85
N ASP A 48 3.84 -5.98 -1.65
CA ASP A 48 2.89 -5.72 -2.73
C ASP A 48 2.94 -4.26 -3.20
N CYS A 49 3.21 -3.31 -2.30
CA CYS A 49 3.53 -1.93 -2.66
C CYS A 49 4.75 -1.86 -3.57
N ASP A 50 5.85 -2.54 -3.21
CA ASP A 50 7.09 -2.52 -3.98
C ASP A 50 6.90 -3.13 -5.37
N LYS A 51 6.23 -4.28 -5.45
CA LYS A 51 5.88 -4.92 -6.73
C LYS A 51 5.00 -4.03 -7.58
N PHE A 52 4.03 -3.35 -6.99
CA PHE A 52 3.17 -2.41 -7.71
C PHE A 52 3.99 -1.25 -8.26
N LEU A 53 4.87 -0.64 -7.46
CA LEU A 53 5.74 0.45 -7.91
C LEU A 53 6.71 -0.01 -9.01
N GLU A 54 7.31 -1.19 -8.85
CA GLU A 54 8.20 -1.80 -9.84
C GLU A 54 7.47 -2.09 -11.15
N SER A 55 6.23 -2.58 -11.10
CA SER A 55 5.41 -2.80 -12.30
C SER A 55 5.03 -1.51 -13.06
N LYS A 56 5.19 -0.35 -12.42
CA LYS A 56 4.89 0.98 -12.99
C LYS A 56 6.15 1.76 -13.38
N LYS A 57 7.35 1.24 -13.11
CA LYS A 57 8.59 1.83 -13.63
C LYS A 57 8.66 1.50 -15.12
N ILE A 58 8.57 2.54 -15.94
CA ILE A 58 8.86 2.52 -17.37
C ILE A 58 10.38 2.68 -17.54
#